data_AF-B7QNZ1-F1
#
_entry.id   AF-B7QNZ1-F1
#
_cell.length_a   1.000
_cell.length_b   1.000
_cell.length_c   1.000
_cell.angle_alpha   90.00
_cell.angle_beta   90.00
_cell.angle_gamma   90.00
#
_symmetry.space_group_name_H-M   'P 1'
#
loop_
_entity.id
_entity.type
_entity.pdbx_description
1 polymer ?
#
loop_
_entity_poly.entity_id
_entity_poly.type
_entity_poly.pdbx_seq_one_letter_code
_entity_poly.pdbx_strand_id
1 'polypeptide(L)'
;MASTSTSPAIPGTHACPSTTTSRHDRPHYRFQDGTFEEFLEAFIKGRVGQGDHLDHALSGYALRHEANVFFLTYEELKEDTAGSVLKIAKFLGDPYASVFDQDPGLMETVLAKSSVKFMKRTFQVSCELRAIHEDRPLNEEAEEDWKNLRNETTGLGFVRNGTTGDWRGHFSLQLLERMQTWIDCKTRGSDVMRLWERELAATKVAQATAFG
;
A
#
# COMPACT_ATOMS: atom_id res chain seq x y z
N MET A 1 18.24 9.05 -32.03
CA MET A 1 16.87 9.38 -31.58
C MET A 1 16.67 8.72 -30.23
N ALA A 2 16.83 9.48 -29.14
CA ALA A 2 16.69 8.97 -27.79
C ALA A 2 15.20 8.93 -27.44
N SER A 3 14.65 7.74 -27.23
CA SER A 3 13.29 7.56 -26.73
C SER A 3 13.22 8.10 -25.32
N THR A 4 12.51 9.21 -25.12
CA THR A 4 12.23 9.80 -23.82
C THR A 4 11.27 8.90 -23.04
N SER A 5 11.85 8.13 -22.11
CA SER A 5 11.15 7.29 -21.15
C SER A 5 10.23 8.15 -20.27
N THR A 6 8.96 8.19 -20.66
CA THR A 6 7.89 8.93 -19.98
C THR A 6 7.14 7.92 -19.11
N SER A 7 7.61 7.67 -17.88
CA SER A 7 7.03 6.62 -17.02
C SER A 7 6.19 7.24 -15.90
N PRO A 8 4.84 7.12 -15.95
CA PRO A 8 3.96 7.58 -14.88
C PRO A 8 3.70 6.46 -13.85
N ALA A 9 3.28 6.81 -12.62
CA ALA A 9 3.15 5.92 -11.45
C ALA A 9 2.19 4.73 -11.66
N ILE A 10 2.47 3.59 -11.02
CA ILE A 10 1.87 2.28 -11.33
C ILE A 10 1.60 1.50 -10.03
N PRO A 11 0.65 0.55 -9.99
CA PRO A 11 0.50 -0.41 -8.89
C PRO A 11 1.85 -0.96 -8.40
N GLY A 12 2.04 -0.87 -7.08
CA GLY A 12 3.25 -1.35 -6.41
C GLY A 12 4.35 -0.30 -6.17
N THR A 13 4.32 0.86 -6.83
CA THR A 13 5.34 1.92 -6.59
C THR A 13 5.22 2.53 -5.19
N HIS A 14 4.03 2.53 -4.58
CA HIS A 14 3.83 2.96 -3.19
C HIS A 14 4.17 1.85 -2.19
N ALA A 15 3.90 0.60 -2.57
CA ALA A 15 4.15 -0.57 -1.75
C ALA A 15 5.65 -0.84 -1.59
N CYS A 16 6.45 -0.65 -2.65
CA CYS A 16 7.88 -0.97 -2.65
C CYS A 16 8.69 -0.11 -1.64
N PRO A 17 8.67 1.24 -1.66
CA PRO A 17 9.37 2.07 -0.68
C PRO A 17 8.82 1.89 0.74
N SER A 18 7.49 1.81 0.89
CA SER A 18 6.87 1.59 2.21
C SER A 18 7.31 0.27 2.84
N THR A 19 7.41 -0.79 2.04
CA THR A 19 7.91 -2.10 2.50
C THR A 19 9.40 -2.06 2.78
N THR A 20 10.19 -1.36 1.96
CA THR A 20 11.65 -1.22 2.17
C THR A 20 11.93 -0.54 3.51
N THR A 21 11.33 0.62 3.77
CA THR A 21 11.50 1.35 5.04
C THR A 21 11.07 0.50 6.23
N SER A 22 9.92 -0.18 6.13
CA SER A 22 9.46 -1.07 7.21
C SER A 22 10.42 -2.24 7.50
N ARG A 23 11.29 -2.64 6.55
CA ARG A 23 12.27 -3.71 6.76
C ARG A 23 13.60 -3.20 7.33
N HIS A 24 14.03 -2.00 6.98
CA HIS A 24 15.15 -1.35 7.65
C HIS A 24 14.91 -1.18 9.14
N ASP A 25 13.69 -0.75 9.44
CA ASP A 25 13.25 -0.45 10.79
C ASP A 25 13.09 -1.71 11.65
N ARG A 26 13.03 -2.91 11.06
CA ARG A 26 12.62 -4.14 11.77
C ARG A 26 13.67 -5.25 11.68
N PRO A 27 14.40 -5.53 12.78
CA PRO A 27 15.59 -6.37 12.73
C PRO A 27 15.40 -7.80 12.21
N HIS A 28 14.23 -8.39 12.43
CA HIS A 28 13.91 -9.75 11.96
C HIS A 28 13.91 -9.91 10.44
N TYR A 29 13.76 -8.83 9.67
CA TYR A 29 13.89 -8.91 8.21
C TYR A 29 15.33 -8.99 7.72
N ARG A 30 16.33 -8.79 8.62
CA ARG A 30 17.77 -8.84 8.32
C ARG A 30 18.15 -8.01 7.07
N PHE A 31 17.58 -6.81 6.96
CA PHE A 31 17.73 -5.91 5.82
C PHE A 31 18.18 -4.50 6.22
N GLN A 32 18.74 -4.34 7.42
CA GLN A 32 19.11 -3.03 7.98
C GLN A 32 20.12 -2.29 7.08
N ASP A 33 21.06 -3.03 6.50
CA ASP A 33 22.15 -2.50 5.65
C ASP A 33 21.87 -2.61 4.14
N GLY A 34 20.66 -3.04 3.76
CA GLY A 34 20.31 -3.26 2.35
C GLY A 34 20.05 -1.95 1.59
N THR A 35 20.27 -1.93 0.29
CA THR A 35 19.93 -0.77 -0.54
C THR A 35 18.49 -0.87 -1.08
N PHE A 36 17.91 0.28 -1.44
CA PHE A 36 16.61 0.30 -2.12
C PHE A 36 16.63 -0.49 -3.44
N GLU A 37 17.75 -0.48 -4.16
CA GLU A 37 17.91 -1.24 -5.40
C GLU A 37 17.88 -2.75 -5.18
N GLU A 38 18.60 -3.26 -4.17
CA GLU A 38 18.56 -4.68 -3.80
C GLU A 38 17.16 -5.11 -3.38
N PHE A 39 16.46 -4.25 -2.64
CA PHE A 39 15.06 -4.49 -2.29
C PHE A 39 14.17 -4.54 -3.54
N LEU A 40 14.29 -3.57 -4.44
CA LEU A 40 13.50 -3.51 -5.67
C LEU A 40 13.72 -4.75 -6.52
N GLU A 41 14.95 -5.24 -6.61
CA GLU A 41 15.26 -6.48 -7.31
C GLU A 41 14.57 -7.69 -6.67
N ALA A 42 14.63 -7.81 -5.34
CA ALA A 42 13.92 -8.86 -4.62
C ALA A 42 12.40 -8.75 -4.81
N PHE A 43 11.86 -7.53 -4.81
CA PHE A 43 10.44 -7.24 -4.99
C PHE A 43 9.95 -7.66 -6.39
N ILE A 44 10.65 -7.24 -7.45
CA ILE A 44 10.35 -7.60 -8.84
C ILE A 44 10.44 -9.12 -9.07
N LYS A 45 11.36 -9.80 -8.38
CA LYS A 45 11.53 -11.26 -8.46
C LYS A 45 10.55 -12.04 -7.56
N GLY A 46 9.65 -11.35 -6.85
CA GLY A 46 8.72 -11.98 -5.90
C GLY A 46 9.41 -12.64 -4.70
N ARG A 47 10.66 -12.27 -4.39
CA ARG A 47 11.46 -12.79 -3.26
C ARG A 47 11.24 -11.96 -1.99
N VAL A 48 10.00 -11.52 -1.80
CA VAL A 48 9.53 -10.75 -0.67
C VAL A 48 8.44 -11.56 0.03
N GLY A 49 8.19 -11.33 1.33
CA GLY A 49 7.47 -12.29 2.19
C GLY A 49 6.15 -12.89 1.65
N GLN A 50 5.37 -12.14 0.86
CA GLN A 50 4.09 -12.59 0.28
C GLN A 50 4.17 -12.91 -1.22
N GLY A 51 5.37 -13.12 -1.77
CA GLY A 51 5.58 -13.43 -3.18
C GLY A 51 5.53 -12.21 -4.09
N ASP A 52 5.10 -12.42 -5.34
CA ASP A 52 4.96 -11.36 -6.33
C ASP A 52 3.74 -10.48 -6.03
N HIS A 53 3.99 -9.17 -5.88
CA HIS A 53 2.95 -8.22 -5.50
C HIS A 53 1.85 -8.08 -6.55
N LEU A 54 2.19 -8.10 -7.84
CA LEU A 54 1.20 -7.96 -8.91
C LEU A 54 0.40 -9.23 -9.09
N ASP A 55 0.99 -10.42 -8.91
CA ASP A 55 0.22 -11.66 -8.93
C ASP A 55 -0.84 -11.65 -7.82
N HIS A 56 -0.47 -11.22 -6.61
CA HIS A 56 -1.42 -11.05 -5.51
C HIS A 56 -2.51 -10.03 -5.84
N ALA A 57 -2.15 -8.83 -6.30
CA ALA A 57 -3.11 -7.78 -6.65
C ALA A 57 -4.05 -8.21 -7.79
N LEU A 58 -3.53 -8.87 -8.82
CA LEU A 58 -4.30 -9.35 -9.97
C LEU A 58 -5.27 -10.46 -9.56
N SER A 59 -4.90 -11.33 -8.62
CA SER A 59 -5.80 -12.36 -8.10
C SER A 59 -7.07 -11.76 -7.48
N GLY A 60 -6.93 -10.70 -6.68
CA GLY A 60 -8.07 -9.97 -6.12
C GLY A 60 -8.83 -9.17 -7.19
N TYR A 61 -8.11 -8.57 -8.14
CA TYR A 61 -8.71 -7.81 -9.22
C TYR A 61 -9.56 -8.68 -10.16
N ALA A 62 -9.18 -9.95 -10.36
CA ALA A 62 -9.97 -10.89 -11.15
C ALA A 62 -11.35 -11.16 -10.52
N LEU A 63 -11.46 -11.09 -9.18
CA LEU A 63 -12.68 -11.32 -8.43
C LEU A 63 -13.49 -10.04 -8.16
N ARG A 64 -13.08 -8.88 -8.69
CA ARG A 64 -13.66 -7.57 -8.35
C ARG A 64 -15.15 -7.41 -8.65
N HIS A 65 -15.72 -8.29 -9.47
CA HIS A 65 -17.13 -8.28 -9.85
C HIS A 65 -17.97 -9.29 -9.04
N GLU A 66 -17.34 -10.07 -8.16
CA GLU A 66 -18.04 -10.98 -7.27
C GLU A 66 -18.79 -10.18 -6.19
N ALA A 67 -20.01 -10.61 -5.86
CA ALA A 67 -20.91 -9.87 -4.96
C ALA A 67 -20.32 -9.68 -3.55
N ASN A 68 -19.42 -10.57 -3.12
CA ASN A 68 -18.77 -10.57 -1.82
C ASN A 68 -17.32 -10.05 -1.85
N VAL A 69 -16.90 -9.38 -2.93
CA VAL A 69 -15.58 -8.77 -3.04
C VAL A 69 -15.70 -7.27 -3.25
N PHE A 70 -15.11 -6.49 -2.35
CA PHE A 70 -14.98 -5.04 -2.51
C PHE A 70 -13.54 -4.68 -2.82
N PHE A 71 -13.29 -4.27 -4.07
CA PHE A 71 -11.97 -3.86 -4.52
C PHE A 71 -11.84 -2.34 -4.45
N LEU A 72 -10.80 -1.85 -3.75
CA LEU A 72 -10.52 -0.43 -3.56
C LEU A 72 -9.01 -0.19 -3.67
N THR A 73 -8.59 0.91 -4.30
CA THR A 73 -7.19 1.32 -4.34
C THR A 73 -6.87 2.29 -3.20
N TYR A 74 -5.60 2.33 -2.80
CA TYR A 74 -5.16 3.27 -1.77
C TYR A 74 -5.29 4.73 -2.25
N GLU A 75 -5.06 4.97 -3.53
CA GLU A 75 -5.17 6.29 -4.16
C GLU A 75 -6.62 6.79 -4.12
N GLU A 76 -7.59 5.94 -4.46
CA GLU A 76 -9.02 6.27 -4.37
C GLU A 76 -9.45 6.57 -2.92
N LEU A 77 -8.99 5.76 -1.96
CA LEU A 77 -9.22 5.98 -0.54
C LEU A 77 -8.67 7.34 -0.06
N LYS A 78 -7.50 7.73 -0.58
CA LYS A 78 -6.84 8.99 -0.22
C LYS A 78 -7.44 10.20 -0.90
N GLU A 79 -7.92 10.06 -2.14
CA GLU A 79 -8.58 11.13 -2.91
C GLU A 79 -9.93 11.51 -2.27
N ASP A 80 -10.75 10.51 -1.93
CA ASP A 80 -12.04 10.71 -1.27
C ASP A 80 -12.28 9.67 -0.17
N THR A 81 -11.81 10.01 1.04
CA THR A 81 -11.91 9.11 2.19
C THR A 81 -13.35 8.95 2.66
N ALA A 82 -14.14 10.04 2.65
CA ALA A 82 -15.53 10.00 3.10
C ALA A 82 -16.41 9.20 2.13
N GLY A 83 -16.25 9.41 0.82
CA GLY A 83 -16.94 8.60 -0.19
C GLY A 83 -16.53 7.14 -0.15
N SER A 84 -15.25 6.84 0.10
CA SER A 84 -14.77 5.46 0.29
C SER A 84 -15.39 4.78 1.51
N VAL A 85 -15.50 5.49 2.64
CA VAL A 85 -16.22 4.99 3.84
C VAL A 85 -17.67 4.66 3.51
N LEU A 86 -18.37 5.53 2.78
CA LEU A 86 -19.76 5.29 2.36
C LEU A 86 -19.88 4.11 1.40
N LYS A 87 -18.93 3.94 0.46
CA LYS A 87 -18.90 2.77 -0.44
C LYS A 87 -18.72 1.47 0.35
N ILE A 88 -17.80 1.45 1.32
CA ILE A 88 -17.60 0.30 2.21
C ILE A 88 -18.86 0.01 3.02
N ALA A 89 -19.49 1.03 3.59
CA ALA A 89 -20.72 0.88 4.36
C ALA A 89 -21.86 0.29 3.52
N LYS A 90 -22.04 0.77 2.28
CA LYS A 90 -23.03 0.22 1.34
C LYS A 90 -22.73 -1.22 0.95
N PHE A 91 -21.45 -1.55 0.77
CA PHE A 91 -21.03 -2.92 0.47
C PHE A 91 -21.33 -3.89 1.63
N LEU A 92 -21.18 -3.44 2.88
CA LEU A 92 -21.55 -4.23 4.07
C LEU A 92 -23.06 -4.37 4.26
N GLY A 93 -23.86 -3.49 3.64
CA GLY A 93 -25.32 -3.54 3.60
C GLY A 93 -26.03 -2.37 4.30
N ASP A 94 -27.35 -2.31 4.12
CA ASP A 94 -28.21 -1.19 4.56
C ASP A 94 -28.07 -0.79 6.05
N PRO A 95 -27.90 -1.70 7.02
CA PRO A 95 -27.70 -1.31 8.42
C PRO A 95 -26.44 -0.46 8.62
N TYR A 96 -25.40 -0.65 7.83
CA TYR A 96 -24.15 0.11 7.92
C TYR A 96 -24.19 1.39 7.09
N ALA A 97 -24.94 1.43 5.99
CA ALA A 97 -25.10 2.64 5.19
C ALA A 97 -26.02 3.66 5.88
N SER A 98 -27.15 3.20 6.43
CA SER A 98 -28.20 4.07 6.99
C SER A 98 -27.82 4.78 8.28
N VAL A 99 -26.78 4.32 9.01
CA VAL A 99 -26.30 5.02 10.22
C VAL A 99 -25.73 6.41 9.92
N PHE A 100 -25.20 6.63 8.71
CA PHE A 100 -24.66 7.93 8.31
C PHE A 100 -25.75 8.98 8.07
N ASP A 101 -26.98 8.56 7.76
CA ASP A 101 -28.13 9.47 7.66
C ASP A 101 -28.70 9.83 9.03
N GLN A 102 -28.53 8.95 10.02
CA GLN A 102 -29.06 9.09 11.38
C GLN A 102 -28.15 9.92 12.30
N ASP A 103 -26.83 9.79 12.13
CA ASP A 103 -25.83 10.53 12.90
C ASP A 103 -24.91 11.35 11.97
N PRO A 104 -25.20 12.65 11.79
CA PRO A 104 -24.37 13.54 10.98
C PRO A 104 -22.92 13.68 11.48
N GLY A 105 -22.66 13.43 12.78
CA GLY A 105 -21.33 13.50 13.38
C GLY A 105 -20.51 12.21 13.23
N LEU A 106 -21.14 11.11 12.80
CA LEU A 106 -20.48 9.82 12.66
C LEU A 106 -19.37 9.87 11.61
N MET A 107 -19.62 10.53 10.47
CA MET A 107 -18.63 10.66 9.40
C MET A 107 -17.38 11.39 9.90
N GLU A 108 -17.55 12.52 10.59
CA GLU A 108 -16.42 13.26 11.18
C GLU A 108 -15.65 12.39 12.19
N THR A 109 -16.37 11.63 13.02
CA THR A 109 -15.77 10.71 13.99
C THR A 109 -14.95 9.61 13.31
N VAL A 110 -15.48 8.99 12.25
CA VAL A 110 -14.78 7.95 11.48
C VAL A 110 -13.54 8.51 10.81
N LEU A 111 -13.64 9.69 10.18
CA LEU A 111 -12.49 10.36 9.55
C LEU A 111 -11.42 10.74 10.58
N ALA A 112 -11.82 11.26 11.74
CA ALA A 112 -10.89 11.62 12.81
C ALA A 112 -10.14 10.38 13.34
N LYS A 113 -10.86 9.28 13.61
CA LYS A 113 -10.30 8.03 14.14
C LYS A 113 -9.48 7.24 13.12
N SER A 114 -9.80 7.34 11.82
CA SER A 114 -9.02 6.72 10.75
C SER A 114 -7.86 7.58 10.24
N SER A 115 -7.73 8.81 10.73
CA SER A 115 -6.66 9.73 10.31
C SER A 115 -5.27 9.16 10.64
N VAL A 116 -4.30 9.46 9.77
CA VAL A 116 -2.88 9.08 9.96
C VAL A 116 -2.37 9.54 11.33
N LYS A 117 -2.74 10.75 11.76
CA LYS A 117 -2.34 11.31 13.06
C LYS A 117 -2.87 10.49 14.22
N PHE A 118 -4.16 10.14 14.19
CA PHE A 118 -4.78 9.32 15.23
C PHE A 118 -4.17 7.91 15.24
N MET A 119 -4.07 7.28 14.07
CA MET A 119 -3.54 5.92 13.94
C MET A 119 -2.07 5.82 14.34
N LYS A 120 -1.23 6.82 14.02
CA LYS A 120 0.13 6.93 14.55
C LYS A 120 0.16 6.89 16.07
N ARG A 121 -0.65 7.73 16.72
CA ARG A 121 -0.73 7.79 18.18
C ARG A 121 -1.22 6.46 18.76
N THR A 122 -2.24 5.86 18.18
CA THR A 122 -2.81 4.60 18.66
C THR A 122 -1.82 3.44 18.54
N PHE A 123 -1.24 3.22 17.35
CA PHE A 123 -0.31 2.11 17.13
C PHE A 123 1.09 2.32 17.73
N GLN A 124 1.46 3.56 18.06
CA GLN A 124 2.66 3.83 18.86
C GLN A 124 2.48 3.40 20.33
N VAL A 125 1.24 3.37 20.82
CA VAL A 125 0.89 2.98 22.20
C VAL A 125 0.52 1.49 22.29
N SER A 126 -0.09 0.92 21.26
CA SER A 126 -0.52 -0.49 21.22
C SER A 126 0.12 -1.24 20.04
N CYS A 127 1.28 -1.85 20.25
CA CYS A 127 1.80 -2.91 19.35
C CYS A 127 1.09 -4.25 19.60
N GLU A 128 -0.25 -4.26 19.68
CA GLU A 128 -1.05 -5.48 19.77
C GLU A 128 -1.39 -5.99 18.36
N LEU A 129 -0.36 -6.34 17.59
CA LEU A 129 -0.49 -7.04 16.30
C LEU A 129 -1.01 -8.49 16.45
N ARG A 130 -1.25 -8.97 17.69
CA ARG A 130 -1.71 -10.33 17.96
C ARG A 130 -3.18 -10.58 17.60
N ALA A 131 -4.01 -9.54 17.51
CA ALA A 131 -5.46 -9.71 17.30
C ALA A 131 -5.85 -10.22 15.89
N ILE A 132 -4.91 -10.34 14.94
CA ILE A 132 -5.21 -10.70 13.54
C ILE A 132 -4.69 -12.11 13.17
N HIS A 133 -3.87 -12.75 14.01
CA HIS A 133 -3.17 -14.00 13.67
C HIS A 133 -3.34 -15.14 14.71
N GLU A 134 -4.42 -15.15 15.50
CA GLU A 134 -4.60 -16.15 16.57
C GLU A 134 -4.61 -17.61 16.11
N ASP A 135 -4.83 -17.91 14.82
CA ASP A 135 -5.01 -19.29 14.35
C ASP A 135 -3.76 -19.99 13.78
N ARG A 136 -2.56 -19.37 13.81
CA ARG A 136 -1.34 -20.02 13.34
C ARG A 136 -0.34 -20.25 14.48
N PRO A 137 -0.16 -21.48 14.98
CA PRO A 137 0.90 -21.77 15.94
C PRO A 137 2.26 -21.54 15.28
N LEU A 138 3.05 -20.63 15.85
CA LEU A 138 4.45 -20.42 15.49
C LEU A 138 5.30 -21.53 16.13
N ASN A 139 6.43 -21.88 15.50
CA ASN A 139 7.43 -22.72 16.14
C ASN A 139 8.16 -21.95 17.26
N GLU A 140 8.81 -22.66 18.18
CA GLU A 140 9.47 -22.07 19.37
C GLU A 140 10.49 -20.97 19.00
N GLU A 141 11.18 -21.13 17.87
CA GLU A 141 12.12 -20.13 17.34
C GLU A 141 11.43 -18.82 16.91
N ALA A 142 10.29 -18.91 16.20
CA ALA A 142 9.53 -17.72 15.82
C ALA A 142 8.77 -17.08 16.99
N GLU A 143 8.42 -17.86 18.02
CA GLU A 143 7.88 -17.38 19.30
C GLU A 143 8.92 -16.54 20.06
N GLU A 144 10.18 -16.97 20.08
CA GLU A 144 11.28 -16.27 20.72
C GLU A 144 11.68 -15.01 19.94
N ASP A 145 11.79 -15.11 18.60
CA ASP A 145 11.98 -13.97 17.71
C ASP A 145 10.86 -12.92 17.88
N TRP A 146 9.61 -13.35 18.06
CA TRP A 146 8.47 -12.45 18.31
C TRP A 146 8.53 -11.76 19.66
N LYS A 147 8.92 -12.47 20.73
CA LYS A 147 9.13 -11.90 22.07
C LYS A 147 10.25 -10.86 22.05
N ASN A 148 11.32 -11.12 21.33
CA ASN A 148 12.41 -10.17 21.12
C ASN A 148 11.95 -8.97 20.28
N LEU A 149 11.14 -9.21 19.24
CA LEU A 149 10.53 -8.17 18.43
C LEU A 149 9.71 -7.19 19.27
N ARG A 150 8.90 -7.69 20.20
CA ARG A 150 8.04 -6.88 21.08
C ARG A 150 8.86 -5.97 21.99
N ASN A 151 10.03 -6.42 22.44
CA ASN A 151 10.92 -5.65 23.29
C ASN A 151 11.71 -4.58 22.51
N GLU A 152 11.97 -4.81 21.21
CA GLU A 152 12.67 -3.87 20.32
C GLU A 152 11.72 -2.90 19.58
N THR A 153 10.44 -3.26 19.39
CA THR A 153 9.43 -2.47 18.65
C THR A 153 8.73 -1.39 19.47
N THR A 154 9.12 -1.17 20.73
CA THR A 154 8.75 0.01 21.55
C THR A 154 9.36 1.29 20.94
N GLY A 155 8.91 1.66 19.74
CA GLY A 155 9.43 2.78 18.96
C GLY A 155 9.22 2.68 17.45
N LEU A 156 8.89 1.50 16.91
CA LEU A 156 8.76 1.27 15.47
C LEU A 156 7.30 1.47 15.03
N GLY A 157 6.98 2.70 14.61
CA GLY A 157 5.63 3.08 14.21
C GLY A 157 5.13 2.32 12.97
N PHE A 158 4.04 1.55 13.12
CA PHE A 158 3.36 0.89 11.99
C PHE A 158 2.84 1.88 10.94
N VAL A 159 2.56 3.12 11.35
CA VAL A 159 2.00 4.17 10.50
C VAL A 159 3.07 5.22 10.21
N ARG A 160 3.58 5.29 8.97
CA ARG A 160 4.66 6.21 8.57
C ARG A 160 4.18 7.58 8.09
N ASN A 161 3.75 7.73 6.83
CA ASN A 161 3.40 9.05 6.28
C ASN A 161 1.97 9.11 5.72
N GLY A 162 1.45 7.99 5.20
CA GLY A 162 0.09 7.93 4.66
C GLY A 162 -0.16 8.90 3.48
N THR A 163 0.89 9.15 2.69
CA THR A 163 0.90 10.03 1.52
C THR A 163 1.08 9.22 0.24
N THR A 164 0.49 9.70 -0.85
CA THR A 164 0.72 9.20 -2.21
C THR A 164 1.92 9.92 -2.84
N GLY A 165 2.68 9.27 -3.72
CA GLY A 165 3.75 9.89 -4.50
C GLY A 165 5.15 9.92 -3.85
N ASP A 166 5.28 9.46 -2.60
CA ASP A 166 6.57 9.46 -1.87
C ASP A 166 7.66 8.64 -2.57
N TRP A 167 7.26 7.66 -3.39
CA TRP A 167 8.15 6.84 -4.19
C TRP A 167 9.06 7.64 -5.13
N ARG A 168 8.65 8.84 -5.55
CA ARG A 168 9.42 9.68 -6.48
C ARG A 168 10.81 10.06 -5.96
N GLY A 169 11.00 10.14 -4.64
CA GLY A 169 12.29 10.41 -4.03
C GLY A 169 13.24 9.21 -3.97
N HIS A 170 12.74 7.99 -4.21
CA HIS A 170 13.51 6.75 -4.07
C HIS A 170 13.94 6.14 -5.41
N PHE A 171 13.21 6.41 -6.49
CA PHE A 171 13.49 5.80 -7.79
C PHE A 171 14.43 6.68 -8.63
N SER A 172 15.57 6.10 -9.04
CA SER A 172 16.32 6.63 -10.18
C SER A 172 15.60 6.27 -11.49
N LEU A 173 15.96 6.93 -12.60
CA LEU A 173 15.38 6.64 -13.92
C LEU A 173 15.55 5.16 -14.30
N GLN A 174 16.71 4.57 -14.03
CA GLN A 174 16.98 3.17 -14.33
C GLN A 174 16.10 2.22 -13.50
N LEU A 175 15.92 2.51 -12.22
CA LEU A 175 15.05 1.70 -11.34
C LEU A 175 13.59 1.82 -11.77
N LEU A 176 13.18 3.02 -12.21
CA LEU A 176 11.83 3.26 -12.71
C LEU A 176 11.55 2.46 -14.00
N GLU A 177 12.50 2.43 -14.94
CA GLU A 177 12.39 1.64 -16.16
C GLU A 177 12.27 0.13 -15.89
N ARG A 178 13.06 -0.38 -14.93
CA ARG A 178 12.96 -1.79 -14.48
C ARG A 178 11.57 -2.08 -13.92
N MET A 179 11.07 -1.20 -13.07
CA MET A 179 9.75 -1.32 -12.43
C MET A 179 8.63 -1.28 -13.47
N GLN A 180 8.66 -0.31 -14.40
CA GLN A 180 7.70 -0.19 -15.50
C GLN A 180 7.69 -1.46 -16.37
N THR A 181 8.86 -1.94 -16.77
CA THR A 181 8.97 -3.15 -17.60
C THR A 181 8.35 -4.36 -16.91
N TRP A 182 8.57 -4.51 -15.61
CA TRP A 182 7.96 -5.58 -14.82
C TRP A 182 6.43 -5.46 -14.78
N ILE A 183 5.88 -4.27 -14.54
CA ILE A 183 4.43 -4.07 -14.55
C ILE A 183 3.83 -4.32 -15.93
N ASP A 184 4.41 -3.75 -16.99
CA ASP A 184 3.90 -3.92 -18.36
C ASP A 184 3.89 -5.40 -18.76
N CYS A 185 4.88 -6.18 -18.29
CA CYS A 185 4.91 -7.61 -18.50
C CYS A 185 3.80 -8.33 -17.71
N LYS A 186 3.63 -8.01 -16.42
CA LYS A 186 2.68 -8.68 -15.52
C LYS A 186 1.22 -8.35 -15.78
N THR A 187 0.95 -7.12 -16.21
CA THR A 187 -0.41 -6.62 -16.45
C THR A 187 -0.83 -6.76 -17.92
N ARG A 188 0.02 -7.39 -18.75
CA ARG A 188 -0.26 -7.61 -20.16
C ARG A 188 -1.58 -8.37 -20.36
N GLY A 189 -2.48 -7.78 -21.15
CA GLY A 189 -3.79 -8.37 -21.43
C GLY A 189 -4.84 -8.15 -20.34
N SER A 190 -4.51 -7.40 -19.27
CA SER A 190 -5.44 -6.97 -18.23
C SER A 190 -5.80 -5.49 -18.38
N ASP A 191 -6.99 -5.10 -17.92
CA ASP A 191 -7.44 -3.72 -17.80
C ASP A 191 -7.12 -3.10 -16.44
N VAL A 192 -6.37 -3.80 -15.56
CA VAL A 192 -6.03 -3.33 -14.20
C VAL A 192 -5.38 -1.95 -14.19
N MET A 193 -4.58 -1.63 -15.20
CA MET A 193 -3.88 -0.35 -15.32
C MET A 193 -4.83 0.84 -15.53
N ARG A 194 -6.08 0.59 -15.93
CA ARG A 194 -7.10 1.64 -16.06
C ARG A 194 -7.44 2.32 -14.74
N LEU A 195 -7.25 1.61 -13.62
CA LEU A 195 -7.50 2.16 -12.28
C LEU A 195 -6.65 3.42 -11.99
N TRP A 196 -5.49 3.57 -12.65
CA TRP A 196 -4.60 4.71 -12.46
C TRP A 196 -4.57 5.67 -13.66
N GLU A 197 -5.47 5.54 -14.64
CA GLU A 197 -5.49 6.40 -15.85
C GLU A 197 -5.45 7.90 -15.53
N ARG A 198 -6.15 8.35 -14.49
CA ARG A 198 -6.18 9.75 -14.06
C ARG A 198 -4.82 10.21 -13.55
N GLU A 199 -4.15 9.41 -12.73
CA GLU A 199 -2.80 9.72 -12.24
C GLU A 199 -1.75 9.66 -13.35
N LEU A 200 -1.91 8.71 -14.28
CA LEU A 200 -1.08 8.60 -15.47
C LEU A 200 -1.23 9.83 -16.37
N ALA A 201 -2.45 10.32 -16.56
CA ALA A 201 -2.74 11.53 -17.32
C ALA A 201 -2.21 12.80 -16.63
N ALA A 202 -2.45 12.95 -15.33
CA ALA A 202 -1.97 14.09 -14.55
C ALA A 202 -0.43 14.19 -14.55
N THR A 203 0.27 13.05 -14.47
CA THR A 203 1.74 13.01 -14.53
C THR A 203 2.27 13.44 -15.89
N LYS A 204 1.64 13.02 -17.00
CA LYS A 204 2.01 13.44 -18.36
C LYS A 204 1.81 14.94 -18.58
N VAL A 205 0.71 15.50 -18.05
CA VAL A 205 0.43 16.94 -18.14
C VAL A 205 1.45 17.75 -17.33
N ALA A 206 1.73 17.34 -16.07
CA ALA A 206 2.70 18.02 -15.22
C ALA A 206 4.12 18.03 -15.81
N GLN A 207 4.51 16.95 -16.49
CA GLN A 207 5.78 16.88 -17.21
C GLN A 207 5.80 17.78 -18.45
N ALA A 208 4.71 17.86 -19.21
CA ALA A 208 4.64 18.76 -20.37
C ALA A 208 4.75 20.25 -19.98
N THR A 209 4.22 20.65 -18.82
CA THR A 209 4.31 22.03 -18.31
C THR A 209 5.65 22.38 -17.68
N ALA A 210 6.46 21.41 -17.25
CA ALA A 210 7.79 21.64 -16.68
C ALA A 210 8.88 21.94 -17.73
N PHE A 211 8.56 21.73 -19.01
CA PHE A 211 9.43 22.01 -20.16
C PHE A 211 8.88 23.11 -21.09
N GLY A 212 7.89 23.88 -20.62
CA GLY A 212 7.28 25.01 -21.32
C GLY A 212 7.77 26.35 -20.80
#